data_AF-Q025K6-F1
#
_entry.id   AF-Q025K6-F1
#
_cell.length_a   1.000
_cell.length_b   1.000
_cell.length_c   1.000
_cell.angle_alpha   90.00
_cell.angle_beta   90.00
_cell.angle_gamma   90.00
#
_symmetry.space_group_name_H-M   'P 1'
#
loop_
_entity.id
_entity.type
_entity.pdbx_description
1 polymer ?
#
loop_
_entity_poly.entity_id
_entity_poly.type
_entity_poly.pdbx_seq_one_letter_code
_entity_poly.pdbx_strand_id
1 'polypeptide(L)'
;MKTCFANGDRVQVSDNFFWAKGAIGTISSPPAQVIAISGSWDRGLTRQEKSALGTNTVYWVWFDEPQRDADGDGPYRGGSIWESALSKLMG
;
A
#
# COMPACT_ATOMS: atom_id res chain seq x y z
N MET A 1 9.18 10.72 -9.80
CA MET A 1 9.93 10.27 -8.61
C MET A 1 10.74 9.03 -8.96
N LYS A 2 11.81 8.71 -8.22
CA LYS A 2 12.43 7.38 -8.30
C LYS A 2 11.57 6.44 -7.45
N THR A 3 10.99 5.40 -8.06
CA THR A 3 10.13 4.44 -7.36
C THR A 3 11.00 3.33 -6.76
N CYS A 4 10.86 3.05 -5.46
CA CYS A 4 11.55 1.94 -4.79
C CYS A 4 10.97 0.57 -5.17
N PHE A 5 9.71 0.53 -5.58
CA PHE A 5 8.99 -0.68 -5.99
C PHE A 5 8.43 -0.55 -7.41
N ALA A 6 8.20 -1.69 -8.04
CA ALA A 6 7.63 -1.86 -9.37
C ALA A 6 6.33 -2.69 -9.33
N ASN A 7 5.52 -2.58 -10.38
CA ASN A 7 4.33 -3.43 -10.53
C ASN A 7 4.73 -4.92 -10.52
N GLY A 8 4.02 -5.72 -9.75
CA GLY A 8 4.30 -7.15 -9.58
C GLY A 8 5.28 -7.47 -8.44
N ASP A 9 5.94 -6.48 -7.85
CA ASP A 9 6.81 -6.72 -6.70
C ASP A 9 6.02 -7.31 -5.53
N ARG A 10 6.56 -8.40 -4.97
CA ARG A 10 6.07 -9.02 -3.74
C ARG A 10 6.64 -8.30 -2.54
N VAL A 11 5.78 -7.92 -1.61
CA VAL A 11 6.14 -7.10 -0.46
C VAL A 11 5.51 -7.64 0.81
N GLN A 12 6.18 -7.35 1.92
CA GLN A 12 5.64 -7.52 3.26
C GLN A 12 5.50 -6.16 3.92
N VAL A 13 4.37 -5.93 4.58
CA VAL A 13 4.13 -4.78 5.44
C VAL A 13 4.82 -5.01 6.78
N SER A 14 5.55 -4.01 7.26
CA SER A 14 6.23 -4.04 8.57
C SER A 14 5.26 -4.33 9.71
N ASP A 15 5.68 -5.16 10.66
CA ASP A 15 4.91 -5.46 11.89
C ASP A 15 4.70 -4.23 12.78
N ASN A 16 5.53 -3.19 12.60
CA ASN A 16 5.44 -1.93 13.33
C ASN A 16 4.53 -0.89 12.64
N PHE A 17 3.94 -1.21 11.48
CA PHE A 17 3.02 -0.31 10.81
C PHE A 17 1.67 -0.26 11.53
N PHE A 18 0.88 0.80 11.34
CA PHE A 18 -0.34 0.98 12.14
C PHE A 18 -1.49 0.03 11.75
N TRP A 19 -1.50 -0.50 10.52
CA TRP A 19 -2.51 -1.43 10.02
C TRP A 19 -1.90 -2.43 9.02
N ALA A 20 -2.63 -3.51 8.69
CA ALA A 20 -2.17 -4.58 7.80
C ALA A 20 -0.76 -5.14 8.18
N LYS A 21 -0.48 -5.21 9.49
CA LYS A 21 0.82 -5.63 10.03
C LYS A 21 1.20 -7.03 9.55
N GLY A 22 2.41 -7.18 9.04
CA GLY A 22 2.92 -8.46 8.55
C GLY A 22 2.26 -8.95 7.26
N ALA A 23 1.27 -8.23 6.71
CA ALA A 23 0.54 -8.66 5.54
C ALA A 23 1.49 -8.79 4.34
N ILE A 24 1.30 -9.86 3.58
CA ILE A 24 2.00 -10.09 2.33
C ILE A 24 1.08 -9.69 1.18
N GLY A 25 1.66 -9.06 0.16
CA GLY A 25 0.90 -8.66 -1.02
C GLY A 25 1.77 -8.33 -2.22
N THR A 26 1.09 -7.84 -3.26
CA THR A 26 1.69 -7.42 -4.53
C THR A 26 1.46 -5.95 -4.77
N ILE A 27 2.51 -5.23 -5.16
CA ILE A 27 2.41 -3.86 -5.66
C ILE A 27 1.72 -3.88 -7.01
N SER A 28 0.56 -3.24 -7.13
CA SER A 28 -0.13 -3.10 -8.40
C SER A 28 -1.09 -1.93 -8.41
N SER A 29 -1.74 -1.68 -9.54
CA SER A 29 -2.64 -0.53 -9.66
C SER A 29 -3.85 -0.64 -8.74
N PRO A 30 -4.27 0.49 -8.14
CA PRO A 30 -5.49 0.56 -7.36
C PRO A 30 -6.73 0.36 -8.23
N PRO A 31 -7.87 -0.07 -7.65
CA PRO A 31 -9.15 -0.10 -8.34
C PRO A 31 -9.54 1.27 -8.92
N ALA A 32 -10.30 1.26 -10.02
CA ALA A 32 -10.80 2.48 -10.65
C ALA A 32 -11.60 3.37 -9.68
N GLN A 33 -12.36 2.77 -8.76
CA GLN A 33 -13.12 3.49 -7.73
C GLN A 33 -12.18 4.24 -6.77
N VAL A 34 -11.06 3.63 -6.39
CA VAL A 34 -10.05 4.28 -5.55
C VAL A 34 -9.42 5.43 -6.32
N ILE A 35 -9.04 5.25 -7.59
CA ILE A 35 -8.50 6.32 -8.43
C ILE A 35 -9.50 7.49 -8.55
N ALA A 36 -10.79 7.19 -8.75
CA ALA A 36 -11.83 8.20 -8.88
C ALA A 36 -11.96 9.11 -7.64
N ILE A 37 -11.80 8.54 -6.43
CA ILE A 37 -11.91 9.27 -5.16
C ILE A 37 -10.58 9.92 -4.77
N SER A 38 -9.48 9.23 -5.03
CA SER A 38 -8.15 9.53 -4.49
C SER A 38 -7.27 10.35 -5.45
N GLY A 39 -7.69 10.47 -6.71
CA GLY A 39 -6.93 11.10 -7.78
C GLY A 39 -5.96 10.15 -8.47
N SER A 40 -5.14 10.69 -9.36
CA SER A 40 -4.15 9.94 -10.12
C SER A 40 -3.00 9.43 -9.26
N TRP A 41 -2.54 8.21 -9.56
CA TRP A 41 -1.34 7.61 -8.98
C TRP A 41 -0.19 7.70 -10.00
N ASP A 42 1.01 8.12 -9.57
CA ASP A 42 2.23 8.16 -10.39
C ASP A 42 2.54 6.76 -10.90
N ARG A 43 2.68 6.65 -12.23
CA ARG A 43 2.82 5.39 -12.98
C ARG A 43 1.76 4.33 -12.64
N GLY A 44 0.61 4.75 -12.09
CA GLY A 44 -0.45 3.87 -11.63
C GLY A 44 -0.11 3.05 -10.39
N LEU A 45 0.92 3.40 -9.59
CA LEU A 45 1.39 2.58 -8.47
C LEU A 45 1.57 3.34 -7.15
N THR A 46 1.96 4.61 -7.19
CA THR A 46 2.29 5.38 -5.99
C THR A 46 1.68 6.78 -5.98
N ARG A 47 1.50 7.38 -4.80
CA ARG A 47 1.15 8.80 -4.65
C ARG A 47 1.69 9.36 -3.35
N GLN A 48 1.56 10.68 -3.16
CA GLN A 48 1.83 11.35 -1.91
C GLN A 48 0.55 11.44 -1.07
N GLU A 49 0.61 11.01 0.19
CA GLU A 49 -0.48 11.15 1.16
C GLU A 49 -0.01 11.99 2.36
N LYS A 50 -0.87 12.91 2.84
CA LYS A 50 -0.61 13.69 4.06
C LYS A 50 -1.13 12.93 5.28
N SER A 51 -0.33 12.91 6.33
CA SER A 51 -0.66 12.34 7.63
C SER A 51 -0.22 13.28 8.76
N ALA A 52 -0.55 12.93 10.00
CA ALA A 52 -0.02 13.63 11.18
C ALA A 52 1.52 13.57 11.27
N LEU A 53 2.16 12.56 10.66
CA LEU A 53 3.61 12.40 10.63
C LEU A 53 4.26 13.05 9.40
N GLY A 54 3.51 13.85 8.64
CA GLY A 54 3.97 14.52 7.43
C GLY A 54 3.47 13.86 6.15
N THR A 55 4.08 14.23 5.03
CA THR A 55 3.75 13.70 3.70
C THR A 55 4.57 12.44 3.43
N ASN A 56 3.90 11.34 3.10
CA ASN A 56 4.52 10.06 2.81
C ASN A 56 4.23 9.61 1.37
N THR A 57 5.23 9.02 0.73
CA THR A 57 5.02 8.20 -0.47
C THR A 57 4.30 6.92 -0.07
N VAL A 58 3.23 6.57 -0.76
CA VAL A 58 2.49 5.33 -0.54
C VAL A 58 2.41 4.50 -1.81
N TYR A 59 2.32 3.19 -1.68
CA TYR A 59 2.03 2.28 -2.80
C TYR A 59 0.71 1.56 -2.55
N TRP A 60 0.01 1.22 -3.63
CA TRP A 60 -1.15 0.35 -3.52
C TRP A 60 -0.69 -1.10 -3.48
N VAL A 61 -1.06 -1.79 -2.41
CA VAL A 61 -0.76 -3.20 -2.19
C VAL A 61 -2.06 -3.99 -2.27
N TRP A 62 -2.08 -5.02 -3.11
CA TRP A 62 -3.10 -6.07 -3.06
C TRP A 62 -2.64 -7.17 -2.13
N PHE A 63 -3.36 -7.38 -1.03
CA PHE A 63 -2.99 -8.37 -0.03
C PHE A 63 -3.39 -9.77 -0.49
N ASP A 64 -2.57 -10.76 -0.16
CA ASP A 64 -2.89 -12.17 -0.40
C ASP A 64 -4.10 -12.62 0.41
N GLU A 65 -4.12 -12.19 1.67
CA GLU A 65 -5.24 -12.41 2.59
C GLU A 65 -5.93 -11.08 2.89
N PRO A 66 -7.26 -11.03 2.94
CA PRO A 66 -7.97 -9.81 3.30
C PRO A 66 -7.62 -9.33 4.72
N GLN A 67 -7.33 -8.03 4.87
CA GLN A 67 -6.86 -7.43 6.12
C GLN A 67 -7.97 -6.66 6.83
N ARG A 68 -7.91 -6.60 8.16
CA ARG A 68 -8.67 -5.62 8.95
C ARG A 68 -7.78 -4.42 9.24
N ASP A 69 -8.37 -3.24 9.28
CA ASP A 69 -7.64 -2.04 9.70
C ASP A 69 -7.46 -2.00 11.23
N ALA A 70 -6.87 -0.91 11.73
CA ALA A 70 -6.56 -0.73 13.15
C ALA A 70 -7.82 -0.66 14.04
N ASP A 71 -8.97 -0.30 13.47
CA ASP A 71 -10.26 -0.21 14.17
C ASP A 71 -11.09 -1.51 14.01
N GLY A 72 -10.57 -2.48 13.26
CA GLY A 72 -11.21 -3.77 13.01
C GLY A 72 -12.14 -3.81 11.79
N ASP A 73 -12.22 -2.72 11.03
CA ASP A 73 -13.03 -2.61 9.82
C ASP A 73 -12.42 -3.40 8.65
N GLY A 74 -13.27 -3.77 7.68
CA GLY A 74 -12.93 -4.61 6.54
C GLY A 74 -13.82 -5.87 6.45
N PRO A 75 -13.39 -6.90 5.69
CA PRO A 75 -12.01 -7.14 5.28
C PRO A 75 -11.61 -6.47 3.96
N TYR A 76 -10.48 -5.77 3.97
CA TYR A 76 -9.89 -5.07 2.84
C TYR A 76 -8.95 -5.96 2.03
N ARG A 77 -9.17 -6.04 0.71
CA ARG A 77 -8.29 -6.80 -0.20
C ARG A 77 -7.06 -6.02 -0.67
N GLY A 78 -7.02 -4.72 -0.42
CA GLY A 78 -5.86 -3.90 -0.73
C GLY A 78 -5.98 -2.52 -0.10
N GLY A 79 -4.86 -1.79 -0.07
CA GLY A 79 -4.85 -0.41 0.38
C GLY A 79 -3.52 0.30 0.19
N SER A 80 -3.48 1.57 0.61
CA SER A 80 -2.29 2.40 0.58
C SER A 80 -1.37 2.08 1.76
N ILE A 81 -0.16 1.62 1.46
CA ILE A 81 0.88 1.37 2.46
C ILE A 81 2.05 2.31 2.22
N TRP A 82 2.61 2.87 3.29
CA TRP A 82 3.76 3.76 3.22
C TRP A 82 4.97 3.03 2.62
N GLU A 83 5.70 3.70 1.74
CA GLU A 83 6.93 3.15 1.14
C GLU A 83 7.91 2.67 2.21
N SER A 84 8.04 3.44 3.30
CA SER A 84 8.92 3.12 4.44
C SER A 84 8.47 1.92 5.28
N ALA A 85 7.22 1.47 5.13
CA ALA A 85 6.68 0.31 5.82
C ALA A 85 6.74 -0.97 4.98
N LEU A 86 7.26 -0.91 3.74
CA LEU A 86 7.32 -2.04 2.83
C LEU A 86 8.73 -2.60 2.74
N SER A 87 8.84 -3.92 2.75
CA SER A 87 10.05 -4.65 2.39
C SER A 87 9.78 -5.56 1.21
N LYS A 88 10.67 -5.55 0.20
CA LYS A 88 10.57 -6.45 -0.94
C LYS A 88 10.91 -7.87 -0.48
N LEU A 89 10.04 -8.82 -0.82
CA LEU A 89 10.31 -10.24 -0.66
C LEU A 89 11.13 -10.70 -1.88
N MET A 90 12.31 -11.26 -1.64
CA MET A 90 13.03 -11.97 -2.69
C MET A 90 12.33 -13.31 -2.93
N GLY A 91 11.88 -13.53 -4.17
CA GLY A 91 11.35 -14.82 -4.61
C GLY A 91 12.43 -15.87 -4.80
#